data_AF-A0A841Q4D3-F1
#
_entry.id   AF-A0A841Q4D3-F1
#
_cell.length_a   1.000
_cell.length_b   1.000
_cell.length_c   1.000
_cell.angle_alpha   90.00
_cell.angle_beta   90.00
_cell.angle_gamma   90.00
#
_symmetry.space_group_name_H-M   'P 1'
#
loop_
_entity.id
_entity.type
_entity.pdbx_description
1 polymer ?
#
loop_
_entity_poly.entity_id
_entity_poly.type
_entity_poly.pdbx_seq_one_letter_code
_entity_poly.pdbx_strand_id
1 'polypeptide(L)' 'MFDYMKSLFKRKKCAICGKNAEKPANYYDDKGEKVVVCFQCVPYAERRAFRKR' A
#
# COMPACT_ATOMS: atom_id res chain seq x y z
N MET A 1 21.55 10.72 -25.34
CA MET A 1 21.97 10.14 -24.05
C MET A 1 21.36 10.98 -22.93
N PHE A 2 20.09 10.71 -22.59
CA PHE A 2 19.41 11.34 -21.46
C PHE A 2 18.62 10.25 -20.76
N ASP A 3 19.32 9.49 -19.93
CA ASP A 3 18.74 8.48 -19.06
C ASP A 3 17.79 9.15 -18.05
N TYR A 4 16.52 9.11 -18.40
CA TYR A 4 15.46 8.58 -17.54
C TYR A 4 15.55 8.97 -16.05
N MET A 5 15.33 10.25 -15.75
CA MET A 5 14.92 10.73 -14.42
C MET A 5 13.53 10.16 -14.03
N LYS A 6 13.42 8.85 -13.78
CA LYS A 6 12.24 8.20 -13.21
C LYS A 6 12.32 8.04 -11.69
N SER A 7 12.87 9.04 -11.00
CA SER A 7 12.91 9.07 -9.55
C SER A 7 12.27 10.36 -9.05
N LEU A 8 10.93 10.41 -8.95
CA LEU A 8 10.28 11.47 -8.15
C LEU A 8 8.84 11.20 -7.69
N PHE A 9 8.29 10.01 -7.91
CA PHE A 9 7.03 9.64 -7.28
C PHE A 9 7.14 8.25 -6.67
N LYS A 10 7.65 8.16 -5.44
CA LYS A 10 7.36 7.04 -4.53
C LYS A 10 5.86 7.07 -4.20
N ARG A 11 5.00 6.81 -5.19
CA ARG A 11 3.57 6.61 -4.96
C ARG A 11 3.47 5.45 -3.98
N LYS A 12 2.79 5.66 -2.86
CA LYS A 12 2.56 4.61 -1.87
C LYS A 12 1.84 3.47 -2.59
N LYS A 13 2.53 2.35 -2.79
CA LYS A 13 1.97 1.15 -3.42
C LYS A 13 1.16 0.39 -2.38
N CYS A 14 0.08 -0.21 -2.82
CA CYS A 14 -0.69 -1.11 -2.00
C CYS A 14 0.16 -2.33 -1.64
N ALA A 15 0.29 -2.65 -0.36
CA ALA A 15 1.02 -3.83 0.11
C ALA A 15 0.39 -5.16 -0.35
N ILE A 16 -0.89 -5.14 -0.72
CA ILE A 16 -1.62 -6.33 -1.17
C ILE A 16 -1.51 -6.53 -2.68
N CYS A 17 -1.83 -5.50 -3.47
CA CYS A 17 -1.91 -5.63 -4.94
C CYS A 17 -0.74 -5.01 -5.70
N GLY A 18 0.20 -4.33 -5.02
CA GLY A 18 1.37 -3.69 -5.62
C GLY A 18 1.08 -2.50 -6.54
N LYS A 19 -0.20 -2.21 -6.84
CA LYS A 19 -0.65 -1.07 -7.63
C LYS A 19 -0.59 0.23 -6.81
N ASN A 20 -0.69 1.38 -7.49
CA ASN A 20 -0.83 2.67 -6.81
C ASN A 20 -2.06 2.64 -5.90
N ALA A 21 -1.90 3.03 -4.63
CA ALA A 21 -3.01 2.98 -3.69
C ALA A 21 -3.98 4.14 -3.97
N GLU A 22 -5.09 3.83 -4.66
CA GLU A 22 -6.23 4.73 -4.78
C GLU A 22 -6.98 4.74 -3.43
N LYS A 23 -7.08 5.93 -2.82
CA LYS A 23 -7.53 6.14 -1.43
C LYS A 23 -6.76 5.25 -0.42
N PRO A 24 -5.48 5.58 -0.15
CA PRO A 24 -4.63 4.75 0.71
C PRO A 24 -5.14 4.77 2.15
N ALA A 25 -5.43 3.58 2.68
CA ALA A 25 -5.69 3.35 4.09
C ALA A 25 -4.43 2.78 4.75
N ASN A 26 -4.12 3.23 5.97
CA ASN A 26 -3.00 2.69 6.73
C ASN A 26 -3.49 1.51 7.56
N TYR A 27 -2.77 0.40 7.49
CA TYR A 27 -3.00 -0.80 8.29
C TYR A 27 -1.69 -1.24 8.93
N TYR A 28 -1.81 -2.15 9.89
CA TYR A 28 -0.69 -2.88 10.44
C TYR A 28 -0.80 -4.34 10.03
N ASP A 29 0.29 -4.88 9.52
CA ASP A 29 0.40 -6.31 9.21
C ASP A 29 0.62 -7.14 10.49
N ASP A 30 0.73 -8.45 10.32
CA ASP A 30 0.96 -9.40 11.41
C ASP A 30 2.28 -9.14 12.18
N LYS A 31 3.23 -8.43 11.55
CA LYS A 31 4.50 -8.04 12.16
C LYS A 31 4.43 -6.69 12.87
N GLY A 32 3.27 -6.03 12.82
CA GLY A 32 3.10 -4.67 13.36
C GLY A 32 3.74 -3.60 12.48
N GLU A 33 4.04 -3.89 11.22
CA GLU A 33 4.56 -2.93 10.26
C GLU A 33 3.42 -2.12 9.62
N LYS A 34 3.62 -0.81 9.50
CA LYS A 34 2.65 0.10 8.89
C LYS A 34 2.64 -0.10 7.37
N VAL A 35 1.61 -0.75 6.86
CA VAL A 35 1.39 -0.98 5.43
C VAL A 35 0.29 -0.09 4.87
N VAL A 36 0.43 0.26 3.59
CA VAL A 36 -0.58 1.05 2.87
C VAL A 36 -1.40 0.11 2.03
N VAL A 37 -2.72 0.19 2.16
CA VAL A 37 -3.67 -0.65 1.45
C VAL A 37 -4.61 0.25 0.65
N CYS A 38 -4.84 -0.09 -0.63
CA CYS A 38 -5.83 0.63 -1.43
C CYS A 38 -7.24 0.25 -1.02
N PHE A 39 -8.23 1.12 -1.29
CA PHE A 39 -9.62 0.88 -0.92
C PHE A 39 -10.16 -0.48 -1.39
N GLN A 40 -9.80 -0.92 -2.61
CA GLN A 40 -10.22 -2.22 -3.13
C GLN A 40 -9.66 -3.41 -2.36
N CYS A 41 -8.48 -3.26 -1.75
CA CYS A 41 -7.81 -4.29 -0.98
C CYS A 41 -8.13 -4.23 0.53
N VAL A 42 -8.88 -3.22 0.99
CA VAL A 42 -9.40 -3.14 2.37
C VAL A 42 -10.13 -4.43 2.80
N PRO A 43 -11.13 -4.95 2.06
CA PRO A 43 -11.83 -6.16 2.48
C PRO A 43 -10.92 -7.40 2.49
N TYR A 44 -9.82 -7.39 1.74
CA TYR A 44 -8.81 -8.44 1.81
C TYR A 44 -7.90 -8.26 3.03
N ALA A 45 -7.55 -7.02 3.36
CA ALA A 45 -6.79 -6.69 4.56
C ALA A 45 -7.57 -7.07 5.83
N GLU A 46 -8.85 -6.75 5.90
CA GLU A 46 -9.70 -7.11 7.04
C GLU A 46 -9.81 -8.63 7.22
N ARG A 47 -9.93 -9.39 6.11
CA ARG A 47 -9.91 -10.86 6.14
C ARG A 47 -8.59 -11.45 6.63
N ARG A 48 -7.46 -10.80 6.31
CA ARG A 48 -6.13 -11.17 6.80
C ARG A 48 -5.83 -10.66 8.21
N ALA A 49 -6.83 -10.12 8.92
CA ALA A 49 -6.67 -9.57 10.27
C ALA A 49 -5.65 -8.42 10.36
N PHE A 50 -5.40 -7.71 9.25
CA PHE A 50 -4.63 -6.48 9.30
C PHE A 50 -5.34 -5.48 10.22
N ARG A 51 -4.62 -4.94 11.20
CA ARG A 51 -5.21 -4.06 12.22
C ARG A 51 -5.32 -2.64 11.68
N LYS A 52 -6.52 -2.06 11.74
CA LYS A 52 -6.71 -0.61 11.62
C LYS A 52 -6.28 0.05 12.93
N ARG A 53 -5.59 1.18 12.85
CA ARG A 53 -5.40 2.09 13.99
C ARG A 53 -6.14 3.38 13.71
#